data_AF-A0A351SNZ7-F1
#
_entry.id   AF-A0A351SNZ7-F1
#
_cell.length_a   1.000
_cell.length_b   1.000
_cell.length_c   1.000
_cell.angle_alpha   90.00
_cell.angle_beta   90.00
_cell.angle_gamma   90.00
#
_symmetry.space_group_name_H-M   'P 1'
#
loop_
_entity.id
_entity.type
_entity.pdbx_description
1 polymer ?
#
loop_
_entity_poly.entity_id
_entity_poly.type
_entity_poly.pdbx_seq_one_letter_code
_entity_poly.pdbx_strand_id
1 'polypeptide(L)'
;IDIENFILVSHRPDREYGQKYKNSNFININEMRYIEFVCLNLNEMKKLAVKQLKNGIPVMIGLCIRKFADDYAGVLDTRLYDYDRFLGYKRLKKSYALKTGDTVLHHWMTITGVHIEDGKTIRWKVEDSYGRETKKEGYYVMNDNYFDQYVITIVIDKRYLSKRLLDLYNRKGISEE
;
A
#
# COMPACT_ATOMS: atom_id res chain seq x y z
N ILE A 1 -13.26 8.43 16.80
CA ILE A 1 -12.78 7.43 15.81
C ILE A 1 -12.55 6.15 16.59
N ASP A 2 -13.19 5.05 16.20
CA ASP A 2 -12.93 3.74 16.80
C ASP A 2 -11.79 3.08 16.02
N ILE A 3 -10.59 3.15 16.60
CA ILE A 3 -9.35 2.68 15.98
C ILE A 3 -9.34 1.15 15.80
N GLU A 4 -10.13 0.42 16.58
CA GLU A 4 -10.22 -1.03 16.47
C GLU A 4 -10.96 -1.47 15.20
N ASN A 5 -11.66 -0.56 14.51
CA ASN A 5 -12.32 -0.86 13.24
C ASN A 5 -11.38 -0.82 12.04
N PHE A 6 -10.15 -0.35 12.19
CA PHE A 6 -9.20 -0.28 11.08
C PHE A 6 -8.24 -1.46 11.10
N ILE A 7 -7.98 -2.01 9.93
CA ILE A 7 -7.08 -3.16 9.74
C ILE A 7 -6.07 -2.89 8.64
N LEU A 8 -4.93 -3.56 8.71
CA LEU A 8 -3.97 -3.57 7.60
C LEU A 8 -4.35 -4.66 6.59
N VAL A 9 -4.40 -4.25 5.33
CA VAL A 9 -4.52 -5.14 4.18
C VAL A 9 -3.29 -4.95 3.34
N SER A 10 -2.56 -6.02 3.07
CA SER A 10 -1.26 -5.94 2.40
C SER A 10 -1.25 -6.76 1.12
N HIS A 11 -0.49 -6.29 0.13
CA HIS A 11 -0.12 -7.07 -1.05
C HIS A 11 1.36 -7.46 -0.94
N ARG A 12 1.59 -8.63 -0.35
CA ARG A 12 2.90 -9.25 -0.15
C ARG A 12 3.00 -10.52 -1.01
N PRO A 13 3.32 -10.43 -2.31
CA PRO A 13 3.45 -11.59 -3.22
C PRO A 13 4.58 -12.57 -2.84
N ASP A 14 5.36 -12.25 -1.82
CA ASP A 14 6.34 -13.14 -1.18
C ASP A 14 5.74 -14.01 -0.06
N ARG A 15 4.45 -13.81 0.25
CA ARG A 15 3.63 -14.55 1.21
C ARG A 15 2.44 -15.20 0.50
N GLU A 16 1.77 -16.12 1.17
CA GLU A 16 0.55 -16.73 0.66
C GLU A 16 -0.63 -15.76 0.78
N TYR A 17 -1.46 -15.67 -0.26
CA TYR A 17 -2.68 -14.86 -0.22
C TYR A 17 -3.79 -15.56 0.54
N GLY A 18 -4.72 -14.78 1.10
CA GLY A 18 -5.84 -15.34 1.86
C GLY A 18 -5.42 -15.83 3.25
N GLN A 19 -4.28 -15.37 3.75
CA GLN A 19 -3.78 -15.62 5.08
C GLN A 19 -3.72 -14.32 5.88
N LYS A 20 -3.83 -14.43 7.21
CA LYS A 20 -3.53 -13.34 8.14
C LYS A 20 -2.15 -13.57 8.73
N TYR A 21 -1.32 -12.54 8.70
CA TYR A 21 0.02 -12.57 9.28
C TYR A 21 0.09 -11.68 10.50
N LYS A 22 0.99 -12.01 11.42
CA LYS A 22 1.30 -11.26 12.62
C LYS A 22 2.81 -11.10 12.72
N ASN A 23 3.28 -9.87 12.90
CA ASN A 23 4.67 -9.62 13.17
C ASN A 23 4.87 -9.30 14.66
N SER A 24 5.58 -10.20 15.35
CA SER A 24 5.81 -10.09 16.80
C SER A 24 6.96 -9.14 17.15
N ASN A 25 7.80 -8.80 16.19
CA ASN A 25 9.02 -8.01 16.40
C ASN A 25 8.78 -6.49 16.29
N PHE A 26 7.66 -6.07 15.70
CA PHE A 26 7.28 -4.67 15.59
C PHE A 26 6.17 -4.35 16.60
N ILE A 27 6.60 -3.96 17.80
CA ILE A 27 5.73 -3.48 18.87
C ILE A 27 6.27 -2.18 19.47
N ASN A 28 5.37 -1.28 19.84
CA ASN A 28 5.72 -0.03 20.51
C ASN A 28 5.39 -0.09 22.02
N ILE A 29 4.42 -0.93 22.39
CA ILE A 29 3.97 -1.15 23.76
C ILE A 29 4.03 -2.67 24.02
N ASN A 30 4.74 -3.07 25.07
CA ASN A 30 4.88 -4.49 25.42
C ASN A 30 3.51 -5.12 25.71
N GLU A 31 3.31 -6.35 25.25
CA GLU A 31 2.10 -7.17 25.48
C GLU A 31 0.77 -6.59 24.96
N MET A 32 0.82 -5.48 24.22
CA MET A 32 -0.31 -4.94 23.48
C MET A 32 -0.53 -5.69 22.16
N ARG A 33 -1.42 -5.16 21.33
CA ARG A 33 -1.73 -5.70 20.02
C ARG A 33 -0.54 -5.58 19.07
N TYR A 34 -0.07 -6.73 18.61
CA TYR A 34 0.95 -6.84 17.57
C TYR A 34 0.44 -6.37 16.20
N ILE A 35 1.35 -5.98 15.32
CA ILE A 35 0.99 -5.64 13.94
C ILE A 35 0.49 -6.90 13.23
N GLU A 36 -0.76 -6.86 12.78
CA GLU A 36 -1.38 -7.91 11.98
C GLU A 36 -1.86 -7.35 10.65
N PHE A 37 -1.75 -8.13 9.59
CA PHE A 37 -2.32 -7.77 8.29
C PHE A 37 -2.92 -8.98 7.57
N VAL A 38 -3.93 -8.73 6.73
CA VAL A 38 -4.46 -9.73 5.81
C VAL A 38 -3.73 -9.60 4.48
N CYS A 39 -3.10 -10.69 4.01
CA CYS A 39 -2.41 -10.70 2.73
C CYS A 39 -3.39 -11.01 1.59
N LEU A 40 -3.58 -10.08 0.68
CA LEU A 40 -4.49 -10.22 -0.47
C LEU A 40 -3.75 -10.05 -1.80
N ASN A 41 -4.38 -10.53 -2.87
CA ASN A 41 -3.96 -10.13 -4.20
C ASN A 41 -4.23 -8.64 -4.42
N LEU A 42 -3.52 -8.08 -5.39
CA LEU A 42 -3.50 -6.65 -5.70
C LEU A 42 -4.90 -6.11 -6.06
N ASN A 43 -5.69 -6.87 -6.81
CA ASN A 43 -7.01 -6.46 -7.25
C ASN A 43 -7.99 -6.31 -6.08
N GLU A 44 -7.97 -7.23 -5.12
CA GLU A 44 -8.78 -7.14 -3.91
C GLU A 44 -8.37 -5.95 -3.05
N MET A 45 -7.05 -5.74 -2.88
CA MET A 45 -6.51 -4.60 -2.14
C MET A 45 -6.98 -3.26 -2.74
N LYS A 46 -6.85 -3.08 -4.07
CA LYS A 46 -7.32 -1.88 -4.77
C LYS A 46 -8.83 -1.69 -4.67
N LYS A 47 -9.63 -2.75 -4.79
CA LYS A 47 -11.09 -2.68 -4.67
C LYS A 47 -11.51 -2.18 -3.29
N LEU A 48 -10.84 -2.62 -2.22
CA LEU A 48 -11.09 -2.12 -0.86
C LEU A 48 -10.73 -0.63 -0.74
N ALA A 49 -9.58 -0.21 -1.26
CA ALA A 49 -9.19 1.19 -1.27
C ALA A 49 -10.22 2.06 -2.00
N VAL A 50 -10.65 1.66 -3.21
CA VAL A 50 -11.68 2.36 -3.98
C VAL A 50 -13.01 2.41 -3.22
N LYS A 51 -13.43 1.30 -2.59
CA LYS A 51 -14.68 1.25 -1.81
C LYS A 51 -14.64 2.23 -0.63
N GLN A 52 -13.52 2.33 0.08
CA GLN A 52 -13.34 3.27 1.18
C GLN A 52 -13.34 4.72 0.69
N LEU A 53 -12.60 5.03 -0.38
CA LEU A 53 -12.55 6.36 -0.99
C LEU A 53 -13.92 6.83 -1.50
N LYS A 54 -14.70 5.94 -2.12
CA LYS A 54 -16.07 6.24 -2.57
C LYS A 54 -17.01 6.64 -1.44
N ASN A 55 -16.71 6.22 -0.21
CA ASN A 55 -17.48 6.59 0.98
C ASN A 55 -16.87 7.80 1.71
N GLY A 56 -15.99 8.57 1.06
CA GLY A 56 -15.42 9.81 1.59
C GLY A 56 -14.36 9.61 2.67
N ILE A 57 -13.86 8.39 2.86
CA ILE A 57 -12.81 8.09 3.84
C ILE A 57 -11.47 7.95 3.09
N PRO A 58 -10.46 8.78 3.38
CA PRO A 58 -9.11 8.61 2.83
C PRO A 58 -8.50 7.25 3.18
N VAL A 59 -7.52 6.80 2.40
CA VAL A 59 -6.86 5.50 2.61
C VAL A 59 -5.39 5.74 2.94
N MET A 60 -5.00 5.48 4.19
CA MET A 60 -3.60 5.51 4.58
C MET A 60 -2.87 4.33 3.92
N ILE A 61 -1.71 4.60 3.33
CA ILE A 61 -0.91 3.63 2.60
C ILE A 61 0.51 3.58 3.15
N GLY A 62 1.03 2.37 3.22
CA GLY A 62 2.43 2.10 3.52
C GLY A 62 3.14 1.63 2.26
N LEU A 63 4.25 2.28 1.92
CA LEU A 63 4.91 2.09 0.63
C LEU A 63 6.44 2.25 0.69
N CYS A 64 7.10 1.88 -0.41
CA CYS A 64 8.50 2.18 -0.64
C CYS A 64 8.63 3.35 -1.64
N ILE A 65 8.76 4.59 -1.14
CA ILE A 65 8.79 5.80 -1.99
C ILE A 65 10.16 6.08 -2.63
N ARG A 66 11.25 5.46 -2.15
CA ARG A 66 12.64 5.77 -2.52
C ARG A 66 13.02 5.48 -3.99
N LYS A 67 12.08 5.00 -4.80
CA LYS A 67 12.29 4.57 -6.17
C LYS A 67 11.22 5.14 -7.07
N PHE A 68 11.59 5.53 -8.29
CA PHE A 68 10.66 5.97 -9.33
C PHE A 68 9.72 7.11 -8.89
N ALA A 69 10.24 8.00 -8.05
CA ALA A 69 9.57 9.18 -7.55
C ALA A 69 10.29 10.44 -8.05
N ASP A 70 9.53 11.48 -8.34
CA ASP A 70 10.02 12.85 -8.57
C ASP A 70 9.25 13.78 -7.64
N ASP A 71 9.96 14.31 -6.66
CA ASP A 71 9.43 15.20 -5.63
C ASP A 71 9.15 16.60 -6.15
N TYR A 72 9.85 17.04 -7.19
CA TYR A 72 9.64 18.35 -7.80
C TYR A 72 8.36 18.33 -8.65
N ALA A 73 8.23 17.33 -9.52
CA ALA A 73 7.04 17.16 -10.34
C ALA A 73 5.83 16.64 -9.53
N GLY A 74 6.06 16.00 -8.38
CA GLY A 74 5.01 15.35 -7.61
C GLY A 74 4.45 14.12 -8.32
N VAL A 75 5.32 13.30 -8.92
CA VAL A 75 4.91 12.15 -9.74
C VAL A 75 5.53 10.87 -9.19
N LEU A 76 4.68 9.84 -9.04
CA LEU A 76 5.10 8.47 -8.75
C LEU A 76 4.70 7.57 -9.93
N ASP A 77 5.67 7.14 -10.73
CA ASP A 77 5.45 6.27 -11.91
C ASP A 77 6.65 5.37 -12.15
N THR A 78 6.40 4.05 -12.25
CA THR A 78 7.46 3.05 -12.53
C THR A 78 8.16 3.20 -13.89
N ARG A 79 7.68 4.10 -14.75
CA ARG A 79 8.21 4.46 -16.07
C ARG A 79 8.84 5.85 -16.11
N LEU A 80 8.93 6.54 -14.97
CA LEU A 80 9.45 7.90 -14.87
C LEU A 80 10.89 8.03 -15.37
N TYR A 81 11.68 6.97 -15.15
CA TYR A 81 13.07 6.88 -15.59
C TYR A 81 13.28 5.61 -16.42
N ASP A 82 13.85 5.75 -17.62
CA ASP A 82 14.12 4.64 -18.54
C ASP A 82 15.49 3.98 -18.25
N TYR A 83 15.68 3.49 -17.03
CA TYR A 83 16.95 2.86 -16.62
C TYR A 83 17.31 1.61 -17.42
N ASP A 84 16.31 0.94 -18.00
CA ASP A 84 16.52 -0.21 -18.85
C ASP A 84 17.31 0.17 -20.10
N ARG A 85 16.86 1.21 -20.82
CA ARG A 85 17.54 1.68 -22.02
C ARG A 85 18.94 2.21 -21.75
N PHE A 86 19.13 2.96 -20.66
CA PHE A 86 20.41 3.63 -20.39
C PHE A 86 21.43 2.73 -19.67
N LEU A 87 20.99 1.86 -18.77
CA LEU A 87 21.86 1.09 -17.88
C LEU A 87 21.69 -0.43 -18.02
N GLY A 88 20.74 -0.90 -18.82
CA GLY A 88 20.35 -2.32 -18.86
C GLY A 88 19.69 -2.81 -17.57
N TYR A 89 19.29 -1.88 -16.69
CA TYR A 89 18.74 -2.23 -15.38
C TYR A 89 17.30 -2.74 -15.52
N LYS A 90 17.08 -4.00 -15.13
CA LYS A 90 15.76 -4.62 -15.03
C LYS A 90 15.30 -4.63 -13.58
N ARG A 91 14.14 -4.03 -13.32
CA ARG A 91 13.50 -4.04 -12.00
C ARG A 91 13.13 -5.47 -11.57
N LEU A 92 13.34 -5.77 -10.30
CA LEU A 92 12.91 -7.03 -9.69
C LEU A 92 11.37 -7.13 -9.64
N LYS A 93 10.86 -8.36 -9.82
CA LYS A 93 9.47 -8.68 -9.47
C LYS A 93 9.25 -8.37 -7.99
N LYS A 94 8.08 -7.81 -7.65
CA LYS A 94 7.76 -7.37 -6.27
C LYS A 94 8.01 -8.45 -5.21
N SER A 95 7.70 -9.71 -5.51
CA SER A 95 7.97 -10.83 -4.58
C SER A 95 9.45 -10.98 -4.25
N TYR A 96 10.33 -10.95 -5.25
CA TYR A 96 11.78 -10.99 -5.03
C TYR A 96 12.26 -9.72 -4.34
N ALA A 97 11.79 -8.55 -4.76
CA ALA A 97 12.20 -7.28 -4.17
C ALA A 97 11.89 -7.20 -2.66
N LEU A 98 10.75 -7.73 -2.24
CA LEU A 98 10.37 -7.81 -0.82
C LEU A 98 11.21 -8.84 -0.05
N LYS A 99 11.53 -9.99 -0.67
CA LYS A 99 12.36 -11.03 -0.05
C LYS A 99 13.82 -10.58 0.15
N THR A 100 14.37 -9.83 -0.80
CA THR A 100 15.78 -9.39 -0.77
C THR A 100 15.98 -8.06 -0.05
N GLY A 101 14.91 -7.42 0.45
CA GLY A 101 14.99 -6.09 1.06
C GLY A 101 15.22 -4.95 0.06
N ASP A 102 15.16 -5.22 -1.25
CA ASP A 102 15.21 -4.19 -2.30
C ASP A 102 13.99 -3.24 -2.22
N THR A 103 12.85 -3.76 -1.80
CA THR A 103 11.64 -3.00 -1.48
C THR A 103 11.25 -3.27 -0.04
N VAL A 104 11.15 -2.21 0.77
CA VAL A 104 10.74 -2.28 2.18
C VAL A 104 9.66 -1.25 2.47
N LEU A 105 8.85 -1.49 3.50
CA LEU A 105 7.93 -0.48 4.01
C LEU A 105 8.76 0.67 4.59
N HIS A 106 8.74 1.82 3.91
CA HIS A 106 9.65 2.94 4.21
C HIS A 106 8.89 4.17 4.69
N HIS A 107 7.75 4.48 4.06
CA HIS A 107 7.01 5.72 4.32
C HIS A 107 5.51 5.45 4.41
N TRP A 108 4.78 6.35 5.08
CA TRP A 108 3.33 6.35 5.17
C TRP A 108 2.78 7.63 4.55
N MET A 109 1.76 7.49 3.71
CA MET A 109 1.08 8.60 3.03
C MET A 109 -0.43 8.34 2.98
N THR A 110 -1.22 9.27 2.45
CA THR A 110 -2.69 9.14 2.40
C THR A 110 -3.22 9.31 1.00
N ILE A 111 -3.93 8.31 0.46
CA ILE A 111 -4.70 8.47 -0.77
C ILE A 111 -5.98 9.25 -0.45
N THR A 112 -6.19 10.33 -1.19
CA THR A 112 -7.35 11.23 -1.05
C THR A 112 -8.24 11.26 -2.28
N GLY A 113 -7.85 10.59 -3.36
CA GLY A 113 -8.66 10.49 -4.58
C GLY A 113 -8.15 9.42 -5.54
N VAL A 114 -9.02 9.00 -6.45
CA VAL A 114 -8.72 8.01 -7.48
C VAL A 114 -9.41 8.38 -8.79
N HIS A 115 -8.68 8.25 -9.90
CA HIS A 115 -9.22 8.36 -11.25
C HIS A 115 -9.49 6.95 -11.80
N ILE A 116 -10.71 6.71 -12.27
CA ILE A 116 -11.18 5.42 -12.75
C ILE A 116 -11.71 5.57 -14.17
N GLU A 117 -11.24 4.72 -15.09
CA GLU A 117 -11.72 4.61 -16.47
C GLU A 117 -12.08 3.15 -16.75
N ASP A 118 -13.25 2.89 -17.35
CA ASP A 118 -13.75 1.55 -17.67
C ASP A 118 -13.65 0.54 -16.49
N GLY A 119 -13.92 1.04 -15.28
CA GLY A 119 -13.85 0.24 -14.05
C GLY A 119 -12.44 -0.09 -13.56
N LYS A 120 -11.39 0.45 -14.18
CA LYS A 120 -9.98 0.27 -13.81
C LYS A 120 -9.40 1.54 -13.20
N THR A 121 -8.56 1.37 -12.20
CA THR A 121 -7.83 2.47 -11.56
C THR A 121 -6.69 2.91 -12.47
N ILE A 122 -6.57 4.21 -12.72
CA ILE A 122 -5.56 4.78 -13.63
C ILE A 122 -4.47 5.52 -12.86
N ARG A 123 -4.90 6.34 -11.89
CA ARG A 123 -4.01 7.13 -11.03
C ARG A 123 -4.71 7.51 -9.73
N TRP A 124 -3.90 7.83 -8.74
CA TRP A 124 -4.28 8.08 -7.36
C TRP A 124 -3.74 9.44 -6.94
N LYS A 125 -4.57 10.24 -6.27
CA LYS A 125 -4.14 11.49 -5.62
C LYS A 125 -3.66 11.13 -4.22
N VAL A 126 -2.40 11.43 -3.93
CA VAL A 126 -1.74 11.03 -2.67
C VAL A 126 -1.23 12.27 -1.96
N GLU A 127 -1.67 12.45 -0.72
CA GLU A 127 -1.18 13.47 0.20
C GLU A 127 0.04 12.97 0.95
N ASP A 128 1.05 13.81 1.04
CA ASP A 128 2.25 13.57 1.83
C ASP A 128 2.41 14.62 2.94
N SER A 129 3.26 14.34 3.93
CA SER A 129 3.37 15.13 5.15
C SER A 129 4.42 16.26 5.12
N TYR A 130 5.16 16.45 4.01
CA TYR A 130 6.24 17.47 3.93
C TYR A 130 5.74 18.87 3.54
N GLY A 131 4.50 19.22 3.89
CA GLY A 131 3.93 20.54 3.66
C GLY A 131 3.61 20.86 2.18
N ARG A 132 3.12 22.07 1.95
CA ARG A 132 2.59 22.51 0.64
C ARG A 132 3.64 23.03 -0.32
N GLU A 133 4.84 23.34 0.16
CA GLU A 133 5.92 23.95 -0.65
C GLU A 133 6.61 22.94 -1.59
N THR A 134 6.36 21.64 -1.39
CA THR A 134 6.95 20.56 -2.19
C THR A 134 5.87 19.90 -3.06
N LYS A 135 6.31 19.22 -4.13
CA LYS A 135 5.43 18.56 -5.12
C LYS A 135 4.40 19.53 -5.71
N LYS A 136 3.20 19.03 -6.02
CA LYS A 136 2.05 19.87 -6.35
C LYS A 136 1.22 20.13 -5.09
N GLU A 137 1.56 21.20 -4.37
CA GLU A 137 0.87 21.63 -3.14
C GLU A 137 0.84 20.54 -2.05
N GLY A 138 1.92 19.77 -1.92
CA GLY A 138 2.03 18.66 -0.97
C GLY A 138 1.47 17.32 -1.47
N TYR A 139 0.93 17.26 -2.69
CA TYR A 139 0.37 16.04 -3.28
C TYR A 139 1.27 15.44 -4.35
N TYR A 140 1.28 14.11 -4.40
CA TYR A 140 1.69 13.33 -5.55
C TYR A 140 0.49 12.90 -6.40
N VAL A 141 0.72 12.81 -7.70
CA VAL A 141 -0.06 11.96 -8.61
C VAL A 141 0.69 10.63 -8.74
N MET A 142 0.08 9.57 -8.24
CA MET A 142 0.62 8.21 -8.31
C MET A 142 -0.07 7.42 -9.41
N ASN A 143 0.66 7.01 -10.44
CA ASN A 143 0.10 6.15 -11.48
C ASN A 143 -0.13 4.73 -10.94
N ASP A 144 -1.12 4.04 -11.50
CA ASP A 144 -1.58 2.75 -10.97
C ASP A 144 -0.49 1.66 -10.97
N ASN A 145 0.43 1.71 -11.93
CA ASN A 145 1.61 0.85 -11.98
C ASN A 145 2.56 1.01 -10.78
N TYR A 146 2.60 2.20 -10.17
CA TYR A 146 3.39 2.48 -8.97
C TYR A 146 2.73 1.88 -7.74
N PHE A 147 1.39 1.96 -7.65
CA PHE A 147 0.63 1.25 -6.62
C PHE A 147 0.96 -0.25 -6.65
N ASP A 148 0.95 -0.85 -7.85
CA ASP A 148 1.21 -2.27 -8.05
C ASP A 148 2.56 -2.68 -7.49
N GLN A 149 3.59 -1.92 -7.82
CA GLN A 149 4.96 -2.26 -7.50
C GLN A 149 5.36 -1.89 -6.07
N TYR A 150 4.96 -0.72 -5.58
CA TYR A 150 5.58 -0.10 -4.40
C TYR A 150 4.65 0.15 -3.22
N VAL A 151 3.33 0.13 -3.39
CA VAL A 151 2.40 0.15 -2.24
C VAL A 151 2.32 -1.24 -1.64
N ILE A 152 2.68 -1.38 -0.37
CA ILE A 152 2.78 -2.67 0.31
C ILE A 152 1.52 -2.95 1.13
N THR A 153 1.02 -1.95 1.82
CA THR A 153 -0.11 -2.09 2.74
C THR A 153 -1.02 -0.87 2.70
N ILE A 154 -2.29 -1.09 3.02
CA ILE A 154 -3.32 -0.07 3.12
C ILE A 154 -4.13 -0.26 4.41
N VAL A 155 -4.65 0.83 4.95
CA VAL A 155 -5.51 0.80 6.14
C VAL A 155 -6.98 0.87 5.73
N ILE A 156 -7.74 -0.16 6.10
CA ILE A 156 -9.14 -0.34 5.69
C ILE A 156 -10.04 -0.52 6.90
N ASP A 157 -11.17 0.19 6.89
CA ASP A 157 -12.26 -0.02 7.84
C ASP A 157 -12.92 -1.39 7.61
N LYS A 158 -13.08 -2.19 8.67
CA LYS A 158 -13.68 -3.53 8.67
C LYS A 158 -15.04 -3.58 7.98
N ARG A 159 -15.83 -2.49 8.03
CA ARG A 159 -17.15 -2.40 7.38
C ARG A 159 -17.09 -2.59 5.86
N TYR A 160 -15.92 -2.38 5.25
CA TYR A 160 -15.73 -2.56 3.81
C TYR A 160 -15.37 -3.98 3.42
N LEU A 161 -14.98 -4.83 4.39
CA LEU A 161 -14.64 -6.22 4.15
C LEU A 161 -15.89 -7.03 3.78
N SER A 162 -15.72 -8.01 2.91
CA SER A 162 -16.72 -9.05 2.72
C SER A 162 -16.74 -9.98 3.94
N LYS A 163 -17.82 -10.77 4.11
CA LYS A 163 -17.90 -11.79 5.16
C LYS A 163 -16.67 -12.71 5.15
N ARG A 164 -16.25 -13.17 3.96
CA ARG A 164 -15.04 -13.99 3.76
C ARG A 164 -13.78 -13.33 4.33
N LEU A 165 -13.59 -12.03 4.08
CA LEU A 165 -12.40 -11.30 4.54
C LEU A 165 -12.46 -11.01 6.04
N LEU A 166 -13.66 -10.75 6.58
CA LEU A 166 -13.85 -10.57 8.02
C LEU A 166 -13.58 -11.87 8.78
N ASP A 167 -14.10 -13.00 8.29
CA ASP A 167 -13.84 -14.32 8.84
C ASP A 167 -12.34 -14.65 8.81
N LEU A 168 -11.66 -14.32 7.70
CA LEU A 168 -10.20 -14.47 7.58
C LEU A 168 -9.46 -13.61 8.62
N TYR A 169 -9.85 -12.34 8.77
CA TYR A 169 -9.22 -11.43 9.73
C TYR A 169 -9.39 -11.90 11.19
N ASN A 170 -10.49 -12.57 11.51
CA ASN A 170 -10.76 -13.10 12.84
C ASN A 170 -9.99 -14.41 13.17
N ARG A 171 -9.32 -15.03 12.20
CA ARG A 171 -8.45 -16.19 12.44
C ARG A 171 -7.19 -15.79 13.20
N LYS A 172 -6.52 -16.75 13.83
CA LYS A 172 -5.18 -16.54 14.40
C LYS A 172 -4.19 -16.21 13.28
N GLY A 173 -3.38 -15.15 13.46
CA GLY A 173 -2.35 -14.79 12.50
C GLY A 173 -1.18 -15.77 12.50
N ILE A 174 -0.62 -16.04 11.33
CA ILE A 174 0.63 -16.75 11.13
C ILE A 174 1.76 -15.81 11.57
N SER A 175 2.60 -16.25 12.52
CA SER A 175 3.76 -15.46 12.93
C SER A 175 4.74 -15.34 11.76
N GLU A 176 5.13 -14.12 11.43
CA GLU A 176 6.27 -13.88 10.55
C GLU A 176 7.57 -14.08 11.34
N GLU A 177 8.48 -14.89 10.78
CA GLU A 177 9.88 -14.99 11.21
C GLU A 177 10.70 -13.84 10.65
#